data_AF-A0A967PVQ1-F1
#
_entry.id   AF-A0A967PVQ1-F1
#
_cell.length_a   1.000
_cell.length_b   1.000
_cell.length_c   1.000
_cell.angle_alpha   90.00
_cell.angle_beta   90.00
_cell.angle_gamma   90.00
#
_symmetry.space_group_name_H-M   'P 1'
#
loop_
_entity.id
_entity.type
_entity.pdbx_description
1 polymer ?
#
loop_
_entity_poly.entity_id
_entity_poly.type
_entity_poly.pdbx_seq_one_letter_code
_entity_poly.pdbx_strand_id
1 'polypeptide(L)'
;LRTLTIIDWALDNIRHSMTMRGEDPGNCPKIEFIPLEDEKSFNNLKAARTTAVFQLESRGMKDLINRLQPDCFEDIIALVALFRPGPLQSGMVDNFI
;
A
#
# COMPACT_ATOMS: atom_id res chain seq x y z
N LEU A 1 5.32 9.99 13.41
CA LEU A 1 4.34 9.35 12.49
C LEU A 1 3.29 8.63 13.33
N ARG A 2 2.03 8.59 12.89
CA ARG A 2 0.94 7.82 13.54
C ARG A 2 0.54 6.55 12.79
N THR A 3 1.27 6.20 11.71
CA THR A 3 0.95 5.06 10.83
C THR A 3 0.79 3.75 11.60
N LEU A 4 1.74 3.41 12.48
CA LEU A 4 1.66 2.20 13.29
C LEU A 4 0.48 2.21 14.26
N THR A 5 0.14 3.37 14.85
CA THR A 5 -1.04 3.53 15.70
C THR A 5 -2.34 3.28 14.93
N ILE A 6 -2.42 3.74 13.67
CA ILE A 6 -3.59 3.51 12.81
C ILE A 6 -3.72 2.01 12.47
N ILE A 7 -2.60 1.33 12.18
CA ILE A 7 -2.58 -0.11 11.91
C ILE A 7 -3.04 -0.89 13.14
N ASP A 8 -2.55 -0.54 14.33
CA ASP A 8 -2.93 -1.17 15.59
C ASP A 8 -4.45 -1.05 15.85
N TRP A 9 -5.00 0.16 15.71
CA TRP A 9 -6.43 0.39 15.84
C TRP A 9 -7.26 -0.34 14.77
N ALA A 10 -6.74 -0.49 13.55
CA ALA A 10 -7.41 -1.27 12.52
C ALA A 10 -7.49 -2.76 12.90
N LEU A 11 -6.42 -3.32 13.46
CA LEU A 11 -6.42 -4.71 13.95
C LEU A 11 -7.39 -4.89 15.12
N ASP A 12 -7.48 -3.94 16.04
CA ASP A 12 -8.45 -3.98 17.14
C ASP A 12 -9.90 -3.95 16.63
N ASN A 13 -10.19 -3.10 15.64
CA ASN A 13 -11.51 -3.05 15.01
C ASN A 13 -11.86 -4.37 14.29
N ILE A 14 -10.88 -5.00 13.64
CA ILE A 14 -11.07 -6.32 13.00
C ILE A 14 -11.39 -7.37 14.08
N ARG A 15 -10.61 -7.44 15.16
CA ARG A 15 -10.86 -8.37 16.29
C ARG A 15 -12.27 -8.19 16.85
N HIS A 16 -12.66 -6.94 17.10
CA HIS A 16 -13.99 -6.62 17.61
C HIS A 16 -15.09 -7.07 16.62
N SER A 17 -14.91 -6.81 15.32
CA SER A 17 -15.85 -7.26 14.28
C SER A 17 -15.95 -8.79 14.20
N MET A 18 -14.87 -9.52 14.42
CA MET A 18 -14.87 -11.00 14.44
C MET A 18 -15.69 -11.52 15.62
N THR A 19 -15.48 -10.98 16.83
CA THR A 19 -16.28 -11.32 18.02
C THR A 19 -17.78 -11.12 17.76
N MET A 20 -18.16 -9.99 17.15
CA MET A 20 -19.56 -9.68 16.84
C MET A 20 -20.18 -10.64 15.81
N ARG A 21 -19.37 -11.26 14.94
CA ARG A 21 -19.80 -12.29 13.99
C ARG A 21 -19.74 -13.72 14.56
N GLY A 22 -19.31 -13.89 15.82
CA GLY A 22 -19.13 -15.20 16.46
C GLY A 22 -17.89 -15.95 15.98
N GLU A 23 -16.93 -15.26 15.36
CA GLU A 23 -15.62 -15.81 14.96
C GLU A 23 -14.62 -15.70 16.11
N ASP A 24 -13.63 -16.61 16.17
CA ASP A 24 -12.55 -16.54 17.15
C ASP A 24 -11.58 -15.37 16.83
N PRO A 25 -11.45 -14.35 17.70
CA PRO A 25 -10.52 -13.23 17.49
C PRO A 25 -9.04 -13.66 17.44
N GLY A 26 -8.71 -14.85 17.95
CA GLY A 26 -7.38 -15.46 17.82
C GLY A 26 -6.97 -15.71 16.37
N ASN A 27 -7.95 -15.79 15.45
CA ASN A 27 -7.74 -15.91 14.01
C ASN A 27 -7.57 -14.56 13.30
N CYS A 28 -7.52 -13.44 14.03
CA CYS A 28 -7.26 -12.13 13.43
C CYS A 28 -5.92 -12.16 12.67
N PRO A 29 -5.85 -11.58 11.45
CA PRO A 29 -4.62 -11.57 10.66
C PRO A 29 -3.45 -10.98 11.44
N LYS A 30 -2.32 -11.68 11.39
CA LYS A 30 -1.05 -11.19 11.91
C LYS A 30 -0.36 -10.41 10.81
N ILE A 31 -0.12 -9.12 11.03
CA ILE A 31 0.36 -8.19 10.01
C ILE A 31 1.74 -8.61 9.46
N GLU A 32 2.56 -9.29 10.27
CA GLU A 32 3.90 -9.75 9.89
C GLU A 32 3.89 -10.91 8.89
N PHE A 33 2.75 -11.59 8.74
CA PHE A 33 2.61 -12.81 7.94
C PHE A 33 1.61 -12.66 6.80
N ILE A 34 1.18 -11.44 6.48
CA ILE A 34 0.34 -11.22 5.30
C ILE A 34 1.17 -11.51 4.03
N PRO A 35 0.59 -12.15 3.01
CA PRO A 35 1.26 -12.34 1.73
C PRO A 35 1.54 -10.98 1.07
N LEU A 36 2.68 -10.88 0.38
CA LEU A 36 3.03 -9.67 -0.37
C LEU A 36 2.38 -9.66 -1.76
N GLU A 37 1.97 -10.83 -2.24
CA GLU A 37 1.32 -11.10 -3.52
C GLU A 37 -0.21 -11.14 -3.38
N ASP A 38 -0.83 -10.05 -2.90
CA ASP A 38 -2.29 -9.96 -2.78
C ASP A 38 -2.91 -9.21 -3.97
N GLU A 39 -3.61 -9.96 -4.84
CA GLU A 39 -4.22 -9.43 -6.06
C GLU A 39 -5.20 -8.27 -5.76
N LYS A 40 -5.94 -8.34 -4.66
CA LYS A 40 -6.90 -7.29 -4.28
C LYS A 40 -6.19 -5.99 -3.91
N SER A 41 -5.07 -6.08 -3.19
CA SER A 41 -4.22 -4.95 -2.85
C SER A 41 -3.62 -4.31 -4.09
N PHE A 42 -3.08 -5.11 -5.02
CA PHE A 42 -2.55 -4.59 -6.28
C PHE A 42 -3.63 -3.99 -7.18
N ASN A 43 -4.84 -4.54 -7.21
CA ASN A 43 -5.93 -3.95 -7.98
C ASN A 43 -6.34 -2.57 -7.43
N ASN A 44 -6.34 -2.39 -6.10
CA ASN A 44 -6.56 -1.06 -5.50
C ASN A 44 -5.41 -0.10 -5.79
N LEU A 45 -4.16 -0.59 -5.75
CA LEU A 45 -2.97 0.19 -6.07
C LEU A 45 -3.00 0.68 -7.52
N LYS A 46 -3.17 -0.22 -8.50
CA LYS A 46 -3.25 0.09 -9.94
C LYS A 46 -4.40 1.05 -10.29
N ALA A 47 -5.48 1.05 -9.51
CA ALA A 47 -6.56 2.02 -9.62
C ALA A 47 -6.27 3.37 -8.92
N ALA A 48 -5.05 3.61 -8.46
CA ALA A 48 -4.59 4.78 -7.70
C ALA A 48 -5.46 5.12 -6.48
N ARG A 49 -6.08 4.10 -5.86
CA ARG A 49 -6.89 4.23 -4.64
C ARG A 49 -6.00 4.28 -3.39
N THR A 50 -5.07 5.22 -3.36
CA THR A 50 -4.01 5.31 -2.34
C THR A 50 -4.21 6.42 -1.32
N THR A 51 -5.42 6.99 -1.21
CA THR A 51 -5.72 7.90 -0.09
C THR A 51 -5.61 7.14 1.23
N ALA A 52 -4.89 7.70 2.22
CA ALA A 52 -4.54 7.03 3.48
C ALA A 52 -3.63 5.79 3.35
N VAL A 53 -3.02 5.55 2.18
CA VAL A 53 -1.96 4.56 2.00
C VAL A 53 -0.63 5.25 2.19
N PHE A 54 0.05 4.92 3.29
CA PHE A 54 1.28 5.58 3.73
C PHE A 54 2.31 5.75 2.58
N GLN A 55 2.85 6.97 2.46
CA GLN A 55 3.79 7.43 1.40
C GLN A 55 3.21 7.52 -0.01
N LEU A 56 2.07 6.88 -0.31
CA LEU A 56 1.52 6.79 -1.66
C LEU A 56 0.37 7.76 -1.96
N GLU A 57 0.10 8.69 -1.04
CA GLU A 57 -1.13 9.50 -1.03
C GLU A 57 -1.09 10.72 -1.95
N SER A 58 0.11 11.22 -2.26
CA SER A 58 0.29 12.48 -2.99
C SER A 58 -0.23 12.38 -4.42
N ARG A 59 -0.67 13.51 -4.98
CA ARG A 59 -1.16 13.57 -6.37
C ARG A 59 -0.12 13.06 -7.37
N GLY A 60 1.13 13.53 -7.28
CA GLY A 60 2.19 13.10 -8.20
C GLY A 60 2.49 11.60 -8.08
N MET A 61 2.40 11.03 -6.88
CA MET A 61 2.59 9.59 -6.70
C MET A 61 1.44 8.79 -7.33
N LYS A 62 0.20 9.26 -7.20
CA LYS A 62 -0.95 8.64 -7.88
C LYS A 62 -0.81 8.68 -9.40
N ASP A 63 -0.33 9.80 -9.94
CA ASP A 63 -0.05 9.92 -11.38
C ASP A 63 1.05 8.93 -11.82
N LEU A 64 2.10 8.76 -11.01
CA LEU A 64 3.16 7.78 -11.26
C LEU A 64 2.64 6.33 -11.23
N ILE A 65 1.84 5.98 -10.22
CA ILE A 65 1.23 4.65 -10.10
C ILE A 65 0.35 4.33 -11.31
N ASN A 66 -0.45 5.30 -11.78
CA ASN A 66 -1.28 5.12 -12.96
C ASN A 66 -0.46 4.82 -14.22
N ARG A 67 0.74 5.40 -14.35
CA ARG A 67 1.63 5.16 -15.49
C ARG A 67 2.37 3.83 -15.36
N LEU A 68 2.88 3.51 -14.17
CA LEU A 68 3.71 2.31 -13.93
C LEU A 68 2.88 1.02 -13.89
N GLN A 69 1.63 1.08 -13.41
CA GLN A 69 0.77 -0.11 -13.20
C GLN A 69 1.46 -1.22 -12.39
N PRO A 70 1.91 -0.94 -11.15
CA PRO A 70 2.68 -1.89 -10.34
C PRO A 70 1.89 -3.20 -10.10
N ASP A 71 2.54 -4.34 -10.31
CA ASP A 71 1.93 -5.67 -10.17
C ASP A 71 2.68 -6.60 -9.21
N CYS A 72 3.85 -6.18 -8.71
CA CYS A 72 4.63 -6.88 -7.70
C CYS A 72 5.12 -5.94 -6.57
N PHE A 73 5.61 -6.52 -5.48
CA PHE A 73 6.03 -5.73 -4.32
C PHE A 73 7.29 -4.91 -4.60
N GLU A 74 8.17 -5.41 -5.46
CA GLU A 74 9.37 -4.74 -5.94
C GLU A 74 9.05 -3.41 -6.63
N ASP A 75 7.91 -3.33 -7.34
CA ASP A 75 7.48 -2.07 -7.96
C ASP A 75 7.10 -1.02 -6.91
N ILE A 76 6.56 -1.43 -5.75
CA ILE A 76 6.25 -0.52 -4.65
C ILE A 76 7.55 0.08 -4.08
N ILE A 77 8.59 -0.75 -3.95
CA ILE A 77 9.92 -0.30 -3.55
C ILE A 77 10.47 0.69 -4.58
N ALA A 78 10.37 0.37 -5.87
CA ALA A 78 10.81 1.21 -6.97
C ALA A 78 10.06 2.55 -6.99
N LEU A 79 8.74 2.57 -6.80
CA LEU A 79 7.93 3.79 -6.74
C LEU A 79 8.46 4.78 -5.71
N VAL A 80 8.76 4.32 -4.50
CA VAL A 80 9.28 5.18 -3.42
C VAL A 80 10.70 5.68 -3.72
N ALA A 81 11.50 4.89 -4.43
CA ALA A 81 12.84 5.29 -4.87
C ALA A 81 12.80 6.32 -6.02
N LEU A 82 11.90 6.12 -6.99
CA LEU A 82 11.71 6.93 -8.19
C LEU A 82 11.02 8.25 -7.90
N PHE A 83 10.13 8.31 -6.91
CA PHE A 83 9.41 9.54 -6.54
C PHE A 83 10.26 10.48 -5.68
N ARG A 84 11.44 10.84 -6.20
CA ARG A 84 12.39 11.79 -5.63
C ARG A 84 12.77 12.84 -6.68
N PRO A 85 13.16 14.06 -6.27
CA PRO A 85 13.45 15.14 -7.22
C PRO A 85 14.50 14.79 -8.30
N GLY A 86 15.55 14.05 -7.93
CA GLY A 86 16.61 13.64 -8.87
C GLY A 86 16.10 12.75 -10.00
N PRO A 87 15.55 11.55 -9.71
CA PRO A 87 15.01 10.65 -10.73
C PRO A 87 13.90 11.26 -11.59
N LEU A 88 13.04 12.12 -11.01
CA LEU A 88 11.98 12.81 -11.75
C LEU A 88 12.52 13.83 -12.78
N GLN A 89 13.63 14.50 -12.46
CA GLN A 89 14.22 15.52 -13.33
C GLN A 89 15.15 14.93 -14.41
N SER A 90 15.68 13.72 -14.18
CA SER A 90 16.64 13.08 -15.09
C SER A 90 16.00 12.24 -16.20
N GLY A 91 14.67 12.13 -16.24
CA GLY A 91 13.95 11.25 -17.18
C GLY A 91 14.10 9.75 -16.85
N MET A 92 14.70 9.40 -15.69
CA MET A 92 14.88 8.01 -15.27
C MET A 92 13.53 7.29 -15.07
N VAL A 93 12.52 8.03 -14.64
CA VAL A 93 11.15 7.52 -14.49
C VAL A 93 10.56 7.07 -15.83
N ASP A 94 10.83 7.80 -16.91
CA ASP A 94 10.30 7.48 -18.24
C ASP A 94 11.02 6.29 -18.90
N ASN A 95 12.23 5.95 -18.45
CA ASN A 95 12.97 4.76 -18.91
C ASN A 95 12.59 3.49 -18.12
N PHE A 96 12.01 3.65 -16.93
CA PHE A 96 11.63 2.52 -16.06
C PHE A 96 10.21 2.04 -16.34
N ILE A 97 9.32 2.96 -16.74
CA ILE A 97 7.94 2.69 -17.17
C ILE A 97 7.95 2.19 -18.62
#